data_AF-A0AAX0RSD0-F1
#
_entry.id   AF-A0AAX0RSD0-F1
#
_cell.length_a   1.000
_cell.length_b   1.000
_cell.length_c   1.000
_cell.angle_alpha   90.00
_cell.angle_beta   90.00
_cell.angle_gamma   90.00
#
_symmetry.space_group_name_H-M   'P 1'
#
loop_
_entity.id
_entity.type
_entity.pdbx_description
1 polymer ?
#
loop_
_entity_poly.entity_id
_entity_poly.type
_entity_poly.pdbx_seq_one_letter_code
_entity_poly.pdbx_strand_id
1 'polypeptide(L)'
;MNERLMEFLLRDEVTKLSGVKKQVYEFIVNEEDYLASKADTVDHFMRLLVKHSPPRLAARHFNMPYGEIIRFMHEIEEELNERLEERCKKVKWMDYTEKSQQTFEEYHRKLFLFVN
;
A
#
# COMPACT_ATOMS: atom_id res chain seq x y z
N MET A 1 -1.45 -11.21 -9.69
CA MET A 1 -0.59 -10.03 -9.51
C MET A 1 0.53 -10.40 -8.55
N ASN A 2 1.78 -9.99 -8.78
CA ASN A 2 2.86 -10.27 -7.81
C ASN A 2 2.65 -9.41 -6.54
N GLU A 3 2.59 -10.01 -5.36
CA GLU A 3 2.34 -9.31 -4.08
C GLU A 3 3.36 -8.19 -3.83
N ARG A 4 4.64 -8.43 -4.14
CA ARG A 4 5.70 -7.42 -4.00
C ARG A 4 5.51 -6.23 -4.93
N LEU A 5 4.93 -6.48 -6.11
CA LEU A 5 4.64 -5.42 -7.08
C LEU A 5 3.44 -4.59 -6.63
N MET A 6 2.43 -5.21 -6.00
CA MET A 6 1.32 -4.47 -5.38
C MET A 6 1.80 -3.62 -4.21
N GLU A 7 2.65 -4.16 -3.34
CA GLU A 7 3.23 -3.42 -2.21
C GLU A 7 4.05 -2.21 -2.70
N PHE A 8 4.88 -2.39 -3.73
CA PHE A 8 5.64 -1.31 -4.33
C PHE A 8 4.75 -0.22 -4.94
N LEU A 9 3.73 -0.60 -5.72
CA LEU A 9 2.80 0.34 -6.34
C LEU A 9 1.98 1.10 -5.29
N LEU A 10 1.54 0.42 -4.24
CA LEU A 10 0.83 1.05 -3.12
C LEU A 10 1.71 2.08 -2.42
N ARG A 11 2.97 1.74 -2.12
CA ARG A 11 3.93 2.68 -1.51
C ARG A 11 4.17 3.90 -2.40
N ASP A 12 4.37 3.72 -3.70
CA ASP A 12 4.52 4.83 -4.65
C ASP A 12 3.26 5.72 -4.65
N GLU A 13 2.07 5.14 -4.62
CA GLU A 13 0.82 5.90 -4.66
C GLU A 13 0.55 6.65 -3.35
N VAL A 14 0.89 6.06 -2.19
CA VAL A 14 0.86 6.73 -0.89
C VAL A 14 1.83 7.90 -0.84
N THR A 15 3.02 7.81 -1.47
CA THR A 15 3.97 8.94 -1.48
C THR A 15 3.43 10.16 -2.23
N LYS A 16 2.52 9.96 -3.19
CA LYS A 16 1.87 11.01 -3.98
C LYS A 16 0.70 11.66 -3.26
N LEU A 17 0.19 11.06 -2.18
CA LEU A 17 -0.74 11.75 -1.29
C LEU A 17 0.01 12.96 -0.72
N SER A 18 -0.65 14.11 -0.65
CA SER A 18 -0.04 15.33 -0.11
C SER A 18 -0.96 15.97 0.92
N GLY A 19 -0.36 16.71 1.84
CA GLY A 19 -1.09 17.43 2.89
C GLY A 19 -1.52 16.55 4.06
N VAL A 20 -2.60 16.99 4.71
CA VAL A 20 -3.09 16.43 5.99
C VAL A 20 -3.52 14.97 5.85
N LYS A 21 -4.10 14.60 4.69
CA LYS A 21 -4.53 13.23 4.39
C LYS A 21 -3.40 12.21 4.50
N LYS A 22 -2.23 12.52 3.92
CA LYS A 22 -1.04 11.66 4.01
C LYS A 22 -0.57 11.49 5.45
N GLN A 23 -0.51 12.59 6.21
CA GLN A 23 -0.07 12.55 7.61
C GLN A 23 -1.00 11.69 8.47
N VAL A 24 -2.31 11.78 8.26
CA VAL A 24 -3.30 10.96 8.97
C VAL A 24 -3.13 9.48 8.61
N TYR A 25 -2.99 9.17 7.32
CA TYR A 25 -2.80 7.80 6.84
C TYR A 25 -1.50 7.18 7.39
N GLU A 26 -0.37 7.86 7.24
CA GLU A 26 0.92 7.40 7.75
C GLU A 26 0.90 7.20 9.27
N PHE A 27 0.23 8.08 10.01
CA PHE A 27 0.08 7.92 11.46
C PHE A 27 -0.69 6.64 11.82
N ILE A 28 -1.81 6.37 11.14
CA ILE A 28 -2.63 5.18 11.37
C ILE A 28 -1.85 3.92 11.03
N VAL A 29 -1.22 3.87 9.85
CA VAL A 29 -0.43 2.72 9.41
C VAL A 29 0.73 2.44 10.37
N ASN A 30 1.45 3.47 10.82
CA ASN A 30 2.54 3.30 11.78
C ASN A 30 2.05 2.75 13.13
N GLU A 31 0.88 3.17 13.60
CA GLU A 31 0.29 2.63 14.83
C GLU A 31 -0.18 1.18 14.63
N GLU A 32 -0.74 0.84 13.47
CA GLU A 32 -1.10 -0.53 13.12
C GLU A 32 0.12 -1.45 13.03
N ASP A 33 1.20 -1.00 12.39
CA ASP A 33 2.49 -1.71 12.32
C ASP A 33 3.08 -1.91 13.72
N TYR A 34 2.97 -0.91 14.59
CA TYR A 34 3.39 -1.02 15.99
C TYR A 34 2.57 -2.08 16.75
N LEU A 35 1.26 -2.10 16.58
CA LEU A 35 0.40 -3.12 17.19
C LEU A 35 0.66 -4.52 16.62
N ALA A 36 0.94 -4.62 15.31
CA ALA A 36 1.33 -5.85 14.66
C ALA A 36 2.65 -6.39 15.20
N SER A 37 3.64 -5.52 15.45
CA SER A 37 4.93 -5.91 16.04
C SER A 37 4.82 -6.46 17.46
N LYS A 38 3.73 -6.13 18.17
CA LYS A 38 3.43 -6.62 19.52
C LYS A 38 2.53 -7.84 19.55
N ALA A 39 1.93 -8.20 18.43
CA ALA A 39 0.97 -9.29 18.37
C ALA A 39 1.67 -10.61 18.07
N ASP A 40 1.52 -11.59 18.96
CA ASP A 40 2.04 -12.94 18.73
C ASP A 40 1.23 -13.73 17.68
N THR A 41 -0.05 -13.40 17.50
CA THR A 41 -0.96 -14.06 16.57
C THR A 41 -1.91 -13.08 15.91
N VAL A 42 -2.50 -13.46 14.78
CA VAL A 42 -3.51 -12.64 14.08
C VAL A 42 -4.70 -12.32 15.00
N ASP A 43 -5.19 -13.28 15.78
CA ASP A 43 -6.25 -13.04 16.75
C ASP A 43 -5.84 -12.10 17.89
N HIS A 44 -4.57 -12.11 18.28
CA HIS A 44 -4.04 -11.14 19.24
C HIS A 44 -4.01 -9.74 18.62
N PHE A 45 -3.56 -9.61 17.36
CA PHE A 45 -3.55 -8.36 16.63
C PHE A 45 -4.96 -7.75 16.49
N MET A 46 -5.95 -8.54 16.08
CA MET A 46 -7.34 -8.07 15.95
C MET A 46 -7.90 -7.55 17.28
N ARG A 47 -7.58 -8.21 18.40
CA ARG A 47 -7.97 -7.73 19.73
C ARG A 47 -7.27 -6.43 20.11
N LEU A 48 -6.00 -6.27 19.75
CA LEU A 48 -5.25 -5.03 19.97
C LEU A 48 -5.82 -3.87 19.15
N LEU A 49 -6.18 -4.10 17.88
CA LEU A 49 -6.82 -3.09 17.03
C LEU A 49 -8.15 -2.60 17.61
N VAL A 50 -9.00 -3.50 18.08
CA VAL A 50 -10.29 -3.12 18.71
C VAL A 50 -10.05 -2.34 20.01
N LYS A 51 -9.05 -2.75 20.81
CA LYS A 51 -8.76 -2.12 22.10
C LYS A 51 -8.16 -0.72 21.97
N HIS A 52 -7.20 -0.55 21.06
CA HIS A 52 -6.44 0.69 20.91
C HIS A 52 -7.04 1.63 19.86
N SER A 53 -7.71 1.08 18.84
CA SER A 53 -8.37 1.81 17.75
C SER A 53 -7.49 2.92 17.16
N PRO A 54 -6.58 2.58 16.22
CA PRO A 54 -5.70 3.55 15.55
C PRO A 54 -6.43 4.79 14.99
N PRO A 55 -7.62 4.69 14.38
CA PRO A 55 -8.36 5.88 13.92
C PRO A 55 -8.79 6.81 15.06
N ARG A 56 -9.08 6.26 16.25
CA ARG A 56 -9.43 7.04 17.45
C ARG A 56 -8.20 7.74 18.04
N LEU A 57 -7.03 7.11 17.95
CA LEU A 57 -5.76 7.73 18.33
C LEU A 57 -5.40 8.87 17.37
N ALA A 58 -5.57 8.67 16.07
CA ALA A 58 -5.39 9.71 15.06
C ALA A 58 -6.32 10.91 15.29
N ALA A 59 -7.61 10.67 15.58
CA ALA A 59 -8.56 11.74 15.90
C ALA A 59 -8.08 12.62 17.06
N ARG A 60 -7.53 12.01 18.11
CA ARG A 60 -6.95 12.74 19.25
C ARG A 60 -5.66 13.48 18.88
N HIS A 61 -4.78 12.83 18.11
CA HIS A 61 -3.49 13.39 17.71
C HIS A 61 -3.64 14.62 16.81
N PHE A 62 -4.53 14.55 15.82
CA PHE A 62 -4.77 15.63 14.86
C PHE A 62 -5.84 16.63 15.30
N ASN A 63 -6.42 16.42 16.50
CA ASN A 63 -7.53 17.21 17.03
C ASN A 63 -8.71 17.31 16.04
N MET A 64 -9.02 16.20 15.36
CA MET A 64 -10.08 16.08 14.37
C MET A 64 -11.22 15.21 14.89
N PRO A 65 -12.47 15.45 14.45
CA PRO A 65 -13.57 14.54 14.72
C PRO A 65 -13.26 13.13 14.20
N TYR A 66 -13.62 12.11 14.97
CA TYR A 66 -13.46 10.71 14.55
C TYR A 66 -14.11 10.43 13.19
N GLY A 67 -15.28 11.02 12.93
CA GLY A 67 -15.96 10.91 11.64
C GLY A 67 -15.16 11.49 10.47
N GLU A 68 -14.37 12.56 10.69
CA GLU A 68 -13.50 13.10 9.64
C GLU A 68 -12.30 12.21 9.38
N ILE A 69 -11.72 11.58 10.40
CA ILE A 69 -10.64 10.59 10.22
C ILE A 69 -11.13 9.40 9.41
N ILE A 70 -12.31 8.86 9.73
CA ILE A 70 -12.90 7.76 8.97
C ILE A 70 -13.21 8.17 7.53
N ARG A 71 -13.74 9.39 7.31
CA ARG A 71 -13.96 9.91 5.97
C ARG A 71 -12.64 10.03 5.20
N PHE A 72 -11.58 10.56 5.80
CA PHE A 72 -10.27 10.63 5.16
C PHE A 72 -9.69 9.27 4.82
N MET A 73 -9.83 8.27 5.71
CA MET A 73 -9.39 6.90 5.40
C MET A 73 -10.14 6.33 4.19
N HIS A 74 -11.47 6.46 4.15
CA HIS A 74 -12.25 6.00 3.00
C HIS A 74 -11.88 6.73 1.71
N GLU A 75 -11.77 8.06 1.74
CA GLU A 75 -11.37 8.84 0.55
C GLU A 75 -9.98 8.43 0.03
N ILE A 76 -9.04 8.15 0.94
CA ILE A 76 -7.69 7.68 0.58
C ILE A 76 -7.75 6.27 0.01
N GLU A 77 -8.49 5.35 0.63
CA GLU A 77 -8.65 3.98 0.13
C GLU A 77 -9.29 3.94 -1.26
N GLU A 78 -10.34 4.73 -1.49
CA GLU A 78 -10.98 4.87 -2.79
C GLU A 78 -10.01 5.44 -3.83
N GLU A 79 -9.32 6.54 -3.51
CA GLU A 79 -8.34 7.17 -4.40
C GLU A 79 -7.17 6.23 -4.74
N LEU A 80 -6.64 5.51 -3.75
CA LEU A 80 -5.58 4.53 -3.96
C LEU A 80 -6.09 3.36 -4.82
N ASN A 81 -7.30 2.85 -4.58
CA ASN A 81 -7.86 1.75 -5.34
C ASN A 81 -8.10 2.14 -6.80
N GLU A 82 -8.69 3.31 -7.06
CA GLU A 82 -8.91 3.81 -8.43
C GLU A 82 -7.59 3.94 -9.19
N ARG A 83 -6.56 4.56 -8.58
CA ARG A 83 -5.26 4.74 -9.21
C ARG A 83 -4.51 3.42 -9.42
N LEU A 84 -4.63 2.48 -8.48
CA LEU A 84 -4.09 1.13 -8.62
C LEU A 84 -4.80 0.39 -9.75
N GLU A 85 -6.12 0.44 -9.86
CA GLU A 85 -6.86 -0.17 -10.95
C GLU A 85 -6.49 0.43 -12.31
N GLU A 86 -6.36 1.75 -12.41
CA GLU A 86 -5.89 2.42 -13.63
C GLU A 86 -4.48 1.97 -14.01
N ARG A 87 -3.57 1.89 -13.04
CA ARG A 87 -2.22 1.38 -13.29
C ARG A 87 -2.24 -0.09 -13.68
N CYS A 88 -3.04 -0.92 -13.04
CA CYS A 88 -3.20 -2.33 -13.40
C CYS A 88 -3.74 -2.49 -14.83
N LYS A 89 -4.65 -1.62 -15.28
CA LYS A 89 -5.14 -1.57 -16.67
C LYS A 89 -4.06 -1.13 -17.67
N LYS A 90 -3.14 -0.25 -17.24
CA LYS A 90 -2.01 0.24 -18.05
C LYS A 90 -0.80 -0.70 -18.05
N VAL A 91 -0.66 -1.56 -17.03
CA VAL A 91 0.40 -2.58 -16.93
C VAL A 91 0.13 -3.69 -17.94
N LYS A 92 0.66 -3.50 -19.15
CA LYS A 92 0.89 -4.61 -20.09
C LYS A 92 2.15 -5.34 -19.63
N TRP A 93 1.99 -6.60 -19.23
CA TRP A 93 3.11 -7.52 -19.13
C TRP A 93 3.66 -7.73 -20.55
N MET A 94 4.69 -6.97 -20.93
CA MET A 94 5.42 -7.25 -22.16
C MET A 94 6.47 -8.31 -21.87
N ASP A 95 6.15 -9.54 -22.26
CA ASP A 95 7.11 -10.64 -22.26
C ASP A 95 8.21 -10.33 -23.30
N TYR A 96 9.42 -10.02 -22.81
CA TYR A 96 10.56 -9.68 -23.66
C TYR A 96 11.45 -10.89 -23.98
N THR A 97 11.01 -12.11 -23.62
CA THR A 97 11.79 -13.34 -23.78
C THR A 97 12.19 -13.60 -25.25
N GLU A 98 11.39 -13.14 -26.22
CA GLU A 98 11.67 -13.41 -27.64
C GLU A 98 12.67 -12.44 -28.31
N LYS A 99 12.90 -11.22 -27.78
CA LYS A 99 13.76 -10.22 -28.45
C LYS A 99 15.25 -10.28 -28.09
N SER A 100 15.65 -11.18 -27.19
CA SER A 100 17.06 -11.30 -26.73
C SER A 100 17.74 -12.63 -27.11
N GLN A 101 17.18 -13.38 -28.07
CA GLN A 101 17.73 -14.67 -28.50
C GLN A 101 19.15 -14.62 -29.10
N GLN A 102 19.75 -13.44 -29.33
CA GLN A 102 21.11 -13.35 -29.87
C GLN A 102 22.23 -13.18 -28.83
N THR A 103 21.96 -13.13 -27.52
CA THR A 103 23.05 -12.90 -26.55
C THR A 103 22.92 -13.62 -25.20
N PHE A 104 21.84 -14.36 -24.95
CA PHE A 104 21.60 -14.98 -23.63
C PHE A 104 21.26 -16.46 -23.72
N GLU A 105 22.16 -17.28 -24.29
CA GLU A 105 21.98 -18.74 -24.29
C GLU A 105 22.38 -19.43 -22.97
N GLU A 106 22.93 -18.74 -21.98
CA GLU A 106 23.47 -19.41 -20.78
C GLU A 106 22.75 -19.17 -19.44
N TYR A 107 21.71 -18.33 -19.38
CA TYR A 107 20.97 -18.14 -18.13
C TYR A 107 19.47 -18.10 -18.38
N HIS A 108 18.76 -19.12 -17.88
CA HIS A 108 17.30 -19.16 -17.69
C HIS A 108 16.84 -18.08 -16.69
N ARG A 109 17.06 -16.80 -17.00
CA ARG A 109 16.55 -15.66 -16.24
C ARG A 109 15.54 -14.93 -17.11
N LYS A 110 14.26 -15.02 -16.72
CA LYS A 110 13.19 -14.20 -17.29
C LYS A 110 13.48 -12.74 -17.01
N LEU A 111 13.71 -11.95 -18.05
CA LEU A 111 13.91 -10.51 -17.98
C LEU A 111 12.54 -9.81 -18.03
N PHE A 112 12.11 -9.25 -16.90
CA PHE A 112 10.93 -8.39 -16.83
C PHE A 112 11.39 -6.94 -16.88
N LEU A 113 11.07 -6.24 -17.96
CA LEU A 113 11.32 -4.80 -18.09
C LEU A 113 10.12 -4.01 -17.57
N PHE A 114 10.39 -3.15 -16.59
CA PHE A 114 9.44 -2.17 -16.08
C PHE A 114 9.52 -0.92 -16.96
N VAL A 115 8.41 -0.55 -17.58
CA VAL A 115 8.25 0.74 -18.27
C VAL A 115 7.04 1.41 -17.63
N ASN A 116 7.27 2.58 -17.02
CA ASN A 116 6.29 3.47 -16.40
C ASN A 116 6.25 4.77 -17.20
#